data_AF-A0A931QHJ7-F1
#
_entry.id   AF-A0A931QHJ7-F1
#
_cell.length_a   1.000
_cell.length_b   1.000
_cell.length_c   1.000
_cell.angle_alpha   90.00
_cell.angle_beta   90.00
_cell.angle_gamma   90.00
#
_symmetry.space_group_name_H-M   'P 1'
#
loop_
_entity.id
_entity.type
_entity.pdbx_description
1 polymer ?
#
loop_
_entity_poly.entity_id
_entity_poly.type
_entity_poly.pdbx_seq_one_letter_code
_entity_poly.pdbx_strand_id
1 'polypeptide(L)'
;MSIRRSFSFEVTLLLWMVLILTTSNAVRLISAILWRDTLAIYASYPGPIYIAATGAFWALTGLFLLWSWWHRKSYTRTALLTASAAYSLWVWADRLFVQTAKRPNWPFDLLITVILLAYATTVIFNPKNLKYFKREAYEREPENHPSS
;
A
#
# COMPACT_ATOMS: atom_id res chain seq x y z
N MET A 1 12.10 23.58 -21.37
CA MET A 1 12.35 22.20 -21.84
C MET A 1 11.68 21.24 -20.84
N SER A 2 10.48 20.77 -21.15
CA SER A 2 9.69 19.92 -20.25
C SER A 2 10.28 18.51 -20.21
N ILE A 3 10.85 18.12 -19.07
CA ILE A 3 11.35 16.75 -18.85
C ILE A 3 10.12 15.84 -18.82
N ARG A 4 9.83 15.20 -19.95
CA ARG A 4 8.78 14.19 -20.06
C ARG A 4 9.17 13.04 -19.12
N ARG A 5 8.53 12.98 -17.95
CA ARG A 5 8.71 11.92 -16.94
C ARG A 5 8.22 10.61 -17.54
N SER A 6 9.09 9.84 -18.22
CA SER A 6 8.77 8.49 -18.65
C SER A 6 8.87 7.55 -17.44
N PHE A 7 7.76 7.45 -16.69
CA PHE A 7 7.63 6.39 -15.71
C PHE A 7 7.59 5.06 -16.46
N SER A 8 8.43 4.10 -16.06
CA SER A 8 8.27 2.72 -16.53
C SER A 8 6.84 2.27 -16.28
N PHE A 9 6.20 1.62 -17.24
CA PHE A 9 4.82 1.13 -17.09
C PHE A 9 4.63 0.34 -15.78
N GLU A 10 5.62 -0.47 -15.40
CA GLU A 10 5.68 -1.21 -14.14
C GLU A 10 5.50 -0.32 -12.89
N VAL A 11 6.20 0.80 -12.88
CA VAL A 11 6.20 1.75 -11.76
C VAL A 11 4.86 2.47 -11.68
N THR A 12 4.31 2.86 -12.82
CA THR A 12 2.98 3.47 -12.90
C THR A 12 1.90 2.50 -12.41
N LEU A 13 1.98 1.22 -12.81
CA LEU A 13 1.04 0.20 -12.36
C LEU A 13 1.13 -0.03 -10.85
N LEU A 14 2.33 -0.10 -10.27
CA LEU A 14 2.51 -0.20 -8.82
C LEU A 14 1.89 1.01 -8.09
N LEU A 15 2.03 2.21 -8.63
CA LEU A 15 1.42 3.42 -8.06
C LEU A 15 -0.11 3.37 -8.13
N TRP A 16 -0.68 2.89 -9.24
CA TRP A 16 -2.12 2.66 -9.36
C TRP A 16 -2.62 1.64 -8.35
N MET A 17 -1.88 0.56 -8.09
CA MET A 17 -2.23 -0.43 -7.07
C MET A 17 -2.30 0.21 -5.68
N VAL A 18 -1.32 1.03 -5.30
CA VAL A 18 -1.32 1.76 -4.02
C VAL A 18 -2.50 2.73 -3.95
N LEU A 19 -2.82 3.43 -5.05
CA LEU A 19 -3.93 4.37 -5.11
C LEU A 19 -5.29 3.69 -4.96
N ILE A 20 -5.49 2.56 -5.63
CA ILE A 20 -6.71 1.75 -5.52
C ILE A 20 -6.85 1.26 -4.08
N LEU A 21 -5.79 0.69 -3.49
CA LEU A 21 -5.78 0.25 -2.10
C LEU A 21 -6.14 1.38 -1.13
N THR A 22 -5.56 2.56 -1.32
CA THR A 22 -5.82 3.74 -0.49
C THR A 22 -7.29 4.14 -0.58
N THR A 23 -7.80 4.24 -1.80
CA THR A 23 -9.20 4.61 -2.06
C THR A 23 -10.17 3.59 -1.49
N SER A 24 -9.92 2.29 -1.69
CA SER A 24 -10.76 1.22 -1.15
C SER A 24 -10.82 1.26 0.38
N ASN A 25 -9.69 1.50 1.06
CA ASN A 25 -9.65 1.61 2.51
C ASN A 25 -10.29 2.91 3.04
N ALA A 26 -10.18 4.01 2.30
CA ALA A 26 -10.88 5.25 2.59
C ALA A 26 -12.41 5.08 2.47
N VAL A 27 -12.88 4.42 1.42
CA VAL A 27 -14.30 4.03 1.28
C VAL A 27 -14.72 3.18 2.47
N ARG A 28 -13.90 2.22 2.88
CA ARG A 28 -14.16 1.36 4.05
C ARG A 28 -14.35 2.16 5.34
N LEU A 29 -13.49 3.16 5.57
CA LEU A 29 -13.61 4.10 6.68
C LEU A 29 -14.91 4.92 6.60
N ILE A 30 -15.18 5.51 5.45
CA ILE A 30 -16.38 6.35 5.23
C ILE A 30 -17.65 5.52 5.44
N SER A 31 -17.74 4.32 4.88
CA SER A 31 -18.86 3.40 5.08
C SER A 31 -19.06 3.02 6.54
N ALA A 32 -17.97 2.80 7.29
CA ALA A 32 -18.06 2.48 8.71
C ALA A 32 -18.59 3.64 9.57
N ILE A 33 -18.36 4.89 9.14
CA ILE A 33 -18.88 6.10 9.81
C ILE A 33 -20.33 6.35 9.40
N LEU A 34 -20.62 6.38 8.10
CA LEU A 34 -21.94 6.77 7.57
C LEU A 34 -23.02 5.71 7.82
N TRP A 35 -22.65 4.43 7.78
CA TRP A 35 -23.60 3.31 7.93
C TRP A 35 -23.36 2.55 9.22
N ARG A 36 -22.84 3.22 10.26
CA ARG A 36 -22.51 2.61 11.55
C ARG A 36 -23.67 1.80 12.12
N ASP A 37 -24.89 2.34 12.09
CA ASP A 37 -26.08 1.70 12.65
C ASP A 37 -26.48 0.44 11.86
N THR A 38 -26.44 0.53 10.52
CA THR A 38 -26.65 -0.61 9.63
C THR A 38 -25.61 -1.70 9.88
N LEU A 39 -24.33 -1.34 10.00
CA LEU A 39 -23.27 -2.30 10.27
C LEU A 39 -23.39 -2.90 11.67
N ALA A 40 -23.87 -2.16 12.67
CA ALA A 40 -24.10 -2.69 14.00
C ALA A 40 -25.16 -3.79 14.01
N ILE A 41 -26.16 -3.69 13.13
CA ILE A 41 -27.25 -4.67 13.00
C ILE A 41 -26.81 -5.90 12.17
N TYR A 42 -26.13 -5.69 11.04
CA TYR A 42 -25.85 -6.76 10.06
C TYR A 42 -24.43 -7.33 10.10
N ALA A 43 -23.48 -6.67 10.76
CA ALA A 43 -22.08 -7.10 10.87
C ALA A 43 -21.71 -7.37 12.34
N SER A 44 -22.30 -8.43 12.91
CA SER A 44 -22.26 -8.77 14.34
C SER A 44 -20.87 -9.03 14.92
N TYR A 45 -19.83 -9.22 14.09
CA TYR A 45 -18.43 -9.29 14.51
C TYR A 45 -17.52 -8.92 13.32
N PRO A 46 -16.47 -8.08 13.46
CA PRO A 46 -15.91 -7.41 14.64
C PRO A 46 -16.50 -6.01 14.91
N GLY A 47 -17.56 -5.64 14.19
CA GLY A 47 -18.30 -4.39 14.36
C GLY A 47 -17.74 -3.17 13.60
N PRO A 48 -18.49 -2.05 13.57
CA PRO A 48 -18.17 -0.88 12.75
C PRO A 48 -16.84 -0.20 13.14
N ILE A 49 -16.50 -0.19 14.43
CA ILE A 49 -15.30 0.50 14.94
C ILE A 49 -14.02 -0.14 14.41
N TYR A 50 -13.96 -1.48 14.38
CA TYR A 50 -12.82 -2.20 13.81
C TYR A 50 -12.65 -1.88 12.32
N ILE A 51 -13.75 -1.85 11.58
CA ILE A 51 -13.74 -1.55 10.14
C ILE A 51 -13.24 -0.13 9.89
N ALA A 52 -13.67 0.84 10.70
CA ALA A 52 -13.18 2.22 10.65
C ALA A 52 -11.69 2.31 10.99
N ALA A 53 -11.26 1.71 12.11
CA ALA A 53 -9.86 1.78 12.57
C ALA A 53 -8.89 1.17 11.57
N THR A 54 -9.22 -0.02 11.05
CA THR A 54 -8.38 -0.70 10.03
C THR A 54 -8.42 0.03 8.69
N GLY A 55 -9.58 0.55 8.26
CA GLY A 55 -9.69 1.37 7.06
C GLY A 55 -8.86 2.65 7.16
N ALA A 56 -8.92 3.35 8.29
CA ALA A 56 -8.11 4.54 8.55
C ALA A 56 -6.61 4.24 8.53
N PHE A 57 -6.18 3.19 9.25
CA PHE A 57 -4.78 2.79 9.31
C PHE A 57 -4.20 2.53 7.90
N TRP A 58 -4.91 1.76 7.07
CA TRP A 58 -4.43 1.43 5.73
C TRP A 58 -4.58 2.59 4.73
N ALA A 59 -5.60 3.43 4.85
CA ALA A 59 -5.72 4.64 4.06
C ALA A 59 -4.57 5.63 4.36
N LEU A 60 -4.25 5.84 5.64
CA LEU A 60 -3.12 6.69 6.05
C LEU A 60 -1.78 6.12 5.60
N THR A 61 -1.59 4.80 5.71
CA THR A 61 -0.39 4.12 5.19
C THR A 61 -0.26 4.32 3.68
N GLY A 62 -1.35 4.17 2.94
CA GLY A 62 -1.40 4.40 1.49
C GLY A 62 -1.07 5.85 1.11
N LEU A 63 -1.64 6.83 1.82
CA LEU A 63 -1.32 8.25 1.65
C LEU A 63 0.16 8.55 1.94
N PHE A 64 0.71 7.97 3.01
CA PHE A 64 2.13 8.09 3.33
C PHE A 64 3.01 7.51 2.22
N LEU A 65 2.65 6.35 1.66
CA LEU A 65 3.37 5.76 0.53
C LEU A 65 3.31 6.67 -0.70
N LEU A 66 2.14 7.18 -1.07
CA LEU A 66 1.99 8.12 -2.18
C LEU A 66 2.80 9.41 -1.97
N TRP A 67 2.80 9.96 -0.75
CA TRP A 67 3.59 11.13 -0.40
C TRP A 67 5.10 10.85 -0.47
N SER A 68 5.56 9.73 0.10
CA SER A 68 6.97 9.32 0.07
C SER A 68 7.46 9.10 -1.37
N TRP A 69 6.59 8.52 -2.20
CA TRP A 69 6.81 8.34 -3.63
C TRP A 69 6.92 9.67 -4.36
N TRP A 70 5.98 10.59 -4.13
CA TRP A 70 5.97 11.91 -4.76
C TRP A 70 7.23 12.71 -4.46
N HIS A 71 7.71 12.61 -3.22
CA HIS A 71 8.94 13.25 -2.74
C HIS A 71 10.19 12.38 -2.93
N ARG A 72 10.11 11.26 -3.68
CA ARG A 72 11.22 10.37 -4.02
C ARG A 72 12.12 10.00 -2.84
N LYS A 73 11.53 9.79 -1.66
CA LYS A 73 12.29 9.52 -0.44
C LYS A 73 13.06 8.20 -0.57
N SER A 74 14.29 8.16 -0.04
CA SER A 74 15.15 6.96 -0.10
C SER A 74 14.53 5.72 0.55
N TYR A 75 13.68 5.90 1.57
CA TYR A 75 12.97 4.83 2.26
C TYR A 75 11.68 4.37 1.55
N THR A 76 11.26 4.98 0.44
CA THR A 76 10.03 4.61 -0.28
C THR A 76 10.04 3.13 -0.64
N ARG A 77 11.21 2.61 -1.03
CA ARG A 77 11.42 1.23 -1.42
C ARG A 77 11.14 0.25 -0.28
N THR A 78 11.75 0.49 0.87
CA THR A 78 11.56 -0.32 2.08
C THR A 78 10.14 -0.16 2.59
N ALA A 79 9.60 1.06 2.62
CA ALA A 79 8.22 1.31 3.03
C ALA A 79 7.20 0.54 2.18
N LEU A 80 7.37 0.48 0.86
CA LEU A 80 6.50 -0.30 -0.04
C LEU A 80 6.57 -1.80 0.26
N LEU A 81 7.78 -2.37 0.39
CA LEU A 81 7.94 -3.79 0.70
C LEU A 81 7.29 -4.14 2.04
N THR A 82 7.59 -3.36 3.08
CA THR A 82 7.04 -3.59 4.42
C THR A 82 5.53 -3.45 4.43
N ALA A 83 4.98 -2.43 3.75
CA ALA A 83 3.54 -2.23 3.66
C ALA A 83 2.85 -3.35 2.87
N SER A 84 3.42 -3.81 1.73
CA SER A 84 2.86 -4.91 0.95
C SER A 84 2.84 -6.23 1.75
N ALA A 85 3.92 -6.52 2.47
CA ALA A 85 3.98 -7.69 3.35
C ALA A 85 2.98 -7.58 4.50
N ALA A 86 2.97 -6.45 5.21
CA ALA A 86 2.08 -6.21 6.33
C ALA A 86 0.60 -6.25 5.91
N TYR A 87 0.24 -5.66 4.75
CA TYR A 87 -1.12 -5.68 4.23
C TYR A 87 -1.57 -7.10 3.92
N SER A 88 -0.70 -7.89 3.28
CA SER A 88 -0.99 -9.28 2.95
C SER A 88 -1.20 -10.11 4.22
N LEU A 89 -0.30 -9.99 5.20
CA LEU A 89 -0.44 -10.66 6.49
C LEU A 89 -1.73 -10.27 7.20
N TRP A 90 -2.08 -8.99 7.20
CA TRP A 90 -3.31 -8.50 7.81
C TRP A 90 -4.56 -9.06 7.11
N VAL A 91 -4.63 -9.07 5.79
CA VAL A 91 -5.78 -9.65 5.05
C VAL A 91 -5.96 -11.13 5.39
N TRP A 92 -4.86 -11.88 5.48
CA TRP A 92 -4.92 -13.30 5.82
C TRP A 92 -5.28 -13.52 7.29
N ALA A 93 -4.77 -12.70 8.21
CA ALA A 93 -5.16 -12.74 9.62
C ALA A 93 -6.65 -12.41 9.80
N ASP A 94 -7.14 -11.35 9.15
CA ASP A 94 -8.56 -10.97 9.17
C ASP A 94 -9.44 -12.10 8.63
N ARG A 95 -9.02 -12.73 7.52
CA ARG A 95 -9.75 -13.87 6.96
C ARG A 95 -9.79 -15.08 7.89
N LEU A 96 -8.67 -15.43 8.52
CA LEU A 96 -8.56 -16.65 9.34
C LEU A 96 -9.20 -16.49 10.73
N PHE A 97 -9.11 -15.31 11.31
CA PHE A 97 -9.50 -15.08 12.72
C PHE A 97 -10.75 -14.23 12.89
N VAL A 98 -11.10 -13.37 11.93
CA VAL A 98 -12.18 -12.39 12.07
C VAL A 98 -13.41 -12.76 11.24
N GLN A 99 -13.22 -13.31 10.05
CA GLN A 99 -14.34 -13.66 9.17
C GLN A 99 -14.99 -14.97 9.59
N THR A 100 -16.21 -14.89 10.14
CA THR A 100 -17.02 -16.03 10.56
C THR A 100 -17.58 -16.85 9.38
N ALA A 101 -17.78 -16.23 8.22
CA ALA A 101 -18.21 -16.91 7.00
C ALA A 101 -17.00 -17.30 6.14
N LYS A 102 -16.64 -18.58 6.13
CA LYS A 102 -15.58 -19.12 5.25
C LYS A 102 -16.02 -19.04 3.79
N ARG A 103 -15.60 -17.98 3.10
CA ARG A 103 -15.81 -17.88 1.64
C ARG A 103 -14.93 -18.92 0.93
N PRO A 104 -15.50 -19.80 0.08
CA PRO A 104 -14.79 -20.92 -0.54
C PRO A 104 -13.75 -20.49 -1.59
N ASN A 105 -13.74 -19.22 -1.99
CA ASN A 105 -12.81 -18.64 -2.97
C ASN A 105 -11.37 -18.41 -2.43
N TRP A 106 -11.02 -19.00 -1.29
CA TRP A 106 -9.71 -18.77 -0.66
C TRP A 106 -8.50 -19.17 -1.52
N PRO A 107 -8.53 -20.22 -2.37
CA PRO A 107 -7.37 -20.56 -3.20
C PRO A 107 -7.10 -19.47 -4.24
N PHE A 108 -8.15 -18.88 -4.81
CA PHE A 108 -8.04 -17.78 -5.76
C PHE A 108 -7.43 -16.53 -5.11
N ASP A 109 -7.92 -16.17 -3.92
CA ASP A 109 -7.40 -15.00 -3.20
C ASP A 109 -5.93 -15.19 -2.77
N LEU A 110 -5.52 -16.43 -2.44
CA LEU A 110 -4.13 -16.77 -2.16
C LEU A 110 -3.25 -16.60 -3.39
N LEU A 111 -3.69 -17.15 -4.52
CA LEU A 111 -2.98 -17.03 -5.78
C LEU A 111 -2.80 -15.56 -6.17
N ILE A 112 -3.85 -14.75 -6.08
CA ILE A 112 -3.77 -13.31 -6.36
C ILE A 112 -2.82 -12.61 -5.39
N THR A 113 -2.88 -12.92 -4.08
CA THR A 113 -1.96 -12.33 -3.09
C THR A 113 -0.50 -12.61 -3.46
N VAL A 114 -0.18 -13.86 -3.81
CA VAL A 114 1.18 -14.28 -4.20
C VAL A 114 1.62 -13.57 -5.48
N ILE A 115 0.76 -13.50 -6.50
CA ILE A 115 1.06 -12.80 -7.76
C ILE A 115 1.36 -11.33 -7.51
N LEU A 116 0.54 -10.64 -6.71
CA LEU A 116 0.72 -9.22 -6.43
C LEU A 116 1.99 -8.95 -5.60
N LEU A 117 2.31 -9.80 -4.63
CA LEU A 117 3.56 -9.72 -3.86
C LEU A 117 4.79 -9.96 -4.73
N ALA A 118 4.74 -10.99 -5.59
CA ALA A 118 5.82 -11.29 -6.54
C ALA A 118 6.03 -10.13 -7.51
N TYR A 119 4.93 -9.56 -8.03
CA TYR A 119 4.95 -8.38 -8.89
C TYR A 119 5.58 -7.18 -8.18
N ALA A 120 5.07 -6.80 -7.01
CA ALA A 120 5.58 -5.67 -6.23
C ALA A 120 7.08 -5.83 -5.94
N THR A 121 7.50 -7.03 -5.51
CA THR A 121 8.90 -7.37 -5.27
C THR A 121 9.72 -7.22 -6.54
N THR A 122 9.28 -7.79 -7.66
CA THR A 122 10.00 -7.70 -8.94
C THR A 122 10.21 -6.25 -9.37
N VAL A 123 9.16 -5.41 -9.32
CA VAL A 123 9.24 -3.99 -9.67
C VAL A 123 10.21 -3.23 -8.75
N ILE A 124 10.17 -3.53 -7.45
CA ILE A 124 11.00 -2.89 -6.42
C ILE A 124 12.48 -3.29 -6.50
N PHE A 125 12.78 -4.52 -6.91
CA PHE A 125 14.15 -5.03 -7.04
C PHE A 125 14.71 -4.86 -8.46
N ASN A 126 13.90 -4.46 -9.44
CA ASN A 126 14.34 -4.24 -10.81
C ASN A 126 15.42 -3.13 -10.88
N PRO A 127 16.64 -3.42 -11.37
CA PRO A 127 17.74 -2.46 -11.42
C PRO A 127 17.43 -1.21 -12.28
N LYS A 128 16.53 -1.34 -13.27
CA LYS A 128 16.06 -0.20 -14.09
C LYS A 128 15.29 0.83 -13.26
N ASN A 129 14.49 0.35 -12.30
CA ASN A 129 13.70 1.18 -11.41
C ASN A 129 14.54 1.71 -10.24
N LEU A 130 15.68 1.07 -9.94
CA LEU A 130 16.62 1.49 -8.89
C LEU A 130 17.18 2.90 -9.10
N LYS A 131 17.38 3.33 -10.37
CA LYS A 131 17.83 4.70 -10.69
C LYS A 131 16.79 5.76 -10.27
N TYR A 132 15.51 5.41 -10.25
CA TYR A 132 14.46 6.32 -9.77
C TYR A 132 14.54 6.54 -8.26
N PHE A 133 14.79 5.47 -7.49
CA PHE A 133 14.88 5.52 -6.03
C PHE A 133 16.23 6.04 -5.50
N LYS A 134 17.32 5.93 -6.28
CA LYS A 134 18.69 6.33 -5.84
C LYS A 134 19.03 7.81 -6.05
N ARG A 135 18.25 8.57 -6.83
CA ARG A 135 18.63 9.93 -7.26
C ARG A 135 18.85 10.93 -6.09
N GLU A 136 18.14 10.79 -4.97
CA GLU A 136 18.36 11.67 -3.80
C GLU A 136 19.57 11.27 -2.92
N ALA A 137 20.02 10.00 -2.93
CA ALA A 137 21.16 9.60 -2.12
C ALA A 137 22.44 10.33 -2.56
N TYR A 138 22.58 10.52 -3.89
CA TYR A 138 23.68 11.27 -4.48
C TYR A 138 23.51 12.80 -4.42
N GLU A 139 22.28 13.33 -4.31
CA GLU A 139 22.06 14.79 -4.20
C GLU A 139 22.24 15.29 -2.75
N ARG A 140 22.12 14.43 -1.72
CA ARG A 140 22.40 14.79 -0.30
C ARG A 140 23.85 14.61 0.15
N GLU A 141 24.64 13.82 -0.57
CA GLU A 141 26.07 13.59 -0.28
C GLU A 141 26.96 14.83 -0.53
N PRO A 142 26.80 15.63 -1.60
CA PRO A 142 27.66 16.78 -1.84
C PRO A 142 27.37 17.97 -0.92
N GLU A 143 26.19 18.05 -0.30
CA GLU A 143 25.81 19.16 0.59
C GLU A 143 26.37 19.00 2.02
N ASN A 144 26.75 17.78 2.42
CA ASN A 144 27.28 17.49 3.77
C ASN A 144 28.81 17.48 3.87
N HIS A 145 29.52 17.80 2.78
CA HIS A 145 30.95 18.09 2.84
C HIS A 145 31.15 19.62 2.89
N PRO A 146 31.34 20.23 4.08
CA PRO A 146 31.88 21.58 4.12
C PRO A 146 33.23 21.54 3.43
N SER A 147 33.37 22.37 2.39
CA SER A 147 34.63 22.64 1.72
C SER A 147 35.64 23.16 2.76
N SER A 148 36.47 22.25 3.26
CA SER A 148 37.66 22.55 4.06
C SER A 148 38.81 22.98 3.15
#